data_AF-A0A5M3WPZ0-F1
#
_entry.id   AF-A0A5M3WPZ0-F1
#
_cell.length_a   1.000
_cell.length_b   1.000
_cell.length_c   1.000
_cell.angle_alpha   90.00
_cell.angle_beta   90.00
_cell.angle_gamma   90.00
#
_symmetry.space_group_name_H-M   'P 1'
#
loop_
_entity.id
_entity.type
_entity.pdbx_description
1 polymer ?
#
loop_
_entity_poly.entity_id
_entity_poly.type
_entity_poly.pdbx_seq_one_letter_code
_entity_poly.pdbx_strand_id
1 'polypeptide(L)'
;MHVRVRSAVLAIGSLLLLTVVPAPASAAAPGDVVEATPTTVYLAPGRLLEVPVKAWHLRYRSTSATGAATIVSGTLLVPKASYPFGKRPVAGYAVGTHGLGDQCAPSQAMANGTELELAFMSLLLLKGWAVAVTDYEGLGTPGDHTYMAGRSQGQAVLDSIRAATRTPGANLAAGGPVVIMGYSQGGSSAGWAAQLHSSYAPELKLKGVAAGGVPADLQAVADNVDGGPDFGLAAAAGVGLDAAYPELALESYLTPEGAALFDDARDDCVDEIRAKLAGRHLADLTTTDVMHRPDWQARLAENRLGASKPSVPMFVYHGTGDEIIPIAVSRTLRREYCAKGANVLWTSVPASSHVLGAVEGGPLAIAWLASRVLGLPAISNC
;
A
#
# COMPACT_ATOMS: atom_id res chain seq x y z
N MET A 1 19.78 -37.45 76.30
CA MET A 1 19.85 -38.42 75.18
C MET A 1 18.50 -38.41 74.48
N HIS A 2 18.51 -38.09 73.18
CA HIS A 2 17.40 -38.04 72.21
C HIS A 2 16.30 -36.96 72.35
N VAL A 3 16.62 -35.77 71.83
CA VAL A 3 15.68 -34.73 71.41
C VAL A 3 15.01 -35.16 70.10
N ARG A 4 13.67 -35.26 70.08
CA ARG A 4 12.86 -35.54 68.88
C ARG A 4 12.61 -34.24 68.10
N VAL A 5 13.21 -34.13 66.92
CA VAL A 5 12.96 -33.04 65.97
C VAL A 5 11.73 -33.39 65.12
N ARG A 6 10.68 -32.57 65.21
CA ARG A 6 9.51 -32.61 64.31
C ARG A 6 9.89 -31.88 63.02
N SER A 7 9.89 -32.59 61.90
CA SER A 7 10.06 -31.99 60.57
C SER A 7 8.68 -31.57 60.05
N ALA A 8 8.47 -30.25 59.90
CA ALA A 8 7.30 -29.68 59.26
C ALA A 8 7.53 -29.67 57.73
N VAL A 9 6.58 -30.25 56.99
CA VAL A 9 6.59 -30.23 55.52
C VAL A 9 6.09 -28.85 55.07
N LEU A 10 6.97 -28.07 54.43
CA LEU A 10 6.64 -26.82 53.76
C LEU A 10 5.93 -27.13 52.44
N ALA A 11 4.68 -26.72 52.29
CA ALA A 11 3.97 -26.73 51.02
C ALA A 11 4.48 -25.57 50.15
N ILE A 12 5.16 -25.90 49.05
CA ILE A 12 5.59 -24.93 48.03
C ILE A 12 4.39 -24.71 47.11
N GLY A 13 3.78 -23.53 47.18
CA GLY A 13 2.74 -23.09 46.25
C GLY A 13 3.35 -22.79 44.88
N SER A 14 2.96 -23.55 43.86
CA SER A 14 3.33 -23.30 42.47
C SER A 14 2.58 -22.08 41.94
N LEU A 15 3.30 -20.99 41.68
CA LEU A 15 2.81 -19.85 40.92
C LEU A 15 2.68 -20.29 39.46
N LEU A 16 1.44 -20.45 38.95
CA LEU A 16 1.21 -20.62 37.51
C LEU A 16 1.49 -19.29 36.81
N LEU A 17 2.67 -19.17 36.20
CA LEU A 17 2.91 -18.19 35.15
C LEU A 17 2.09 -18.62 33.92
N LEU A 18 1.00 -17.90 33.66
CA LEU A 18 0.29 -17.96 32.38
C LEU A 18 1.22 -17.41 31.30
N THR A 19 1.94 -18.30 30.63
CA THR A 19 2.61 -18.00 29.37
C THR A 19 1.53 -17.77 28.31
N VAL A 20 1.36 -16.52 27.89
CA VAL A 20 0.58 -16.17 26.70
C VAL A 20 1.37 -16.72 25.50
N VAL A 21 0.98 -17.91 25.03
CA VAL A 21 1.51 -18.46 23.78
C VAL A 21 0.91 -17.61 22.65
N PRO A 22 1.71 -16.91 21.84
CA PRO A 22 1.19 -16.22 20.68
C PRO A 22 0.57 -17.25 19.74
N ALA A 23 -0.69 -17.03 19.35
CA ALA A 23 -1.36 -17.91 18.40
C ALA A 23 -0.54 -17.98 17.10
N PRO A 24 -0.37 -19.17 16.51
CA PRO A 24 0.35 -19.30 15.25
C PRO A 24 -0.34 -18.44 14.19
N ALA A 25 0.43 -17.79 13.32
CA ALA A 25 -0.04 -16.91 12.25
C ALA A 25 -1.14 -17.53 11.35
N SER A 26 -1.25 -18.87 11.33
CA SER A 26 -2.28 -19.64 10.62
C SER A 26 -3.71 -19.50 11.18
N ALA A 27 -3.92 -18.98 12.39
CA ALA A 27 -5.26 -18.80 12.98
C ALA A 27 -5.83 -17.38 12.79
N ALA A 28 -5.04 -16.43 12.32
CA ALA A 28 -5.42 -15.03 12.15
C ALA A 28 -6.07 -14.77 10.78
N ALA A 29 -7.19 -14.04 10.78
CA ALA A 29 -7.92 -13.63 9.59
C ALA A 29 -7.32 -12.36 8.96
N PRO A 30 -7.54 -12.10 7.66
CA PRO A 30 -7.13 -10.84 7.03
C PRO A 30 -7.54 -9.60 7.84
N GLY A 31 -6.58 -8.72 8.10
CA GLY A 31 -6.72 -7.52 8.92
C GLY A 31 -6.66 -7.73 10.43
N ASP A 32 -6.42 -8.95 10.92
CA ASP A 32 -6.18 -9.15 12.35
C ASP A 32 -4.86 -8.51 12.77
N VAL A 33 -4.90 -7.77 13.87
CA VAL A 33 -3.75 -7.09 14.44
C VAL A 33 -2.90 -8.12 15.18
N VAL A 34 -1.67 -8.30 14.71
CA VAL A 34 -0.64 -9.11 15.37
C VAL A 34 0.06 -8.29 16.44
N GLU A 35 0.37 -7.04 16.11
CA GLU A 35 1.02 -6.09 17.02
C GLU A 35 0.50 -4.67 16.75
N ALA A 36 0.30 -3.90 17.82
CA ALA A 36 -0.05 -2.49 17.75
C ALA A 36 0.75 -1.71 18.79
N THR A 37 1.79 -1.02 18.34
CA THR A 37 2.71 -0.29 19.21
C THR A 37 2.47 1.21 19.01
N PRO A 38 2.16 1.98 20.07
CA PRO A 38 2.04 3.43 19.97
C PRO A 38 3.30 4.03 19.34
N THR A 39 3.13 4.97 18.42
CA THR A 39 4.23 5.66 17.74
C THR A 39 3.95 7.15 17.65
N THR A 40 4.96 7.92 17.25
CA THR A 40 4.86 9.34 16.96
C THR A 40 5.17 9.57 15.49
N VAL A 41 4.35 10.39 14.84
CA VAL A 41 4.57 10.85 13.47
C VAL A 41 5.05 12.28 13.48
N TYR A 42 6.04 12.60 12.66
CA TYR A 42 6.63 13.92 12.58
C TYR A 42 6.35 14.57 11.22
N LEU A 43 6.21 15.89 11.21
CA LEU A 43 5.98 16.68 9.99
C LEU A 43 7.25 16.93 9.18
N ALA A 44 8.41 16.86 9.84
CA ALA A 44 9.68 17.18 9.25
C ALA A 44 10.81 16.40 9.94
N PRO A 45 11.97 16.24 9.28
CA PRO A 45 13.13 15.58 9.86
C PRO A 45 13.59 16.23 11.17
N GLY A 46 14.28 15.45 12.00
CA GLY A 46 14.79 15.90 13.30
C GLY A 46 13.82 15.76 14.47
N ARG A 47 12.61 15.22 14.22
CA ARG A 47 11.63 14.84 15.26
C ARG A 47 11.20 15.98 16.18
N LEU A 48 11.14 17.20 15.64
CA LEU A 48 10.79 18.42 16.39
C LEU A 48 9.30 18.77 16.34
N LEU A 49 8.62 18.41 15.25
CA LEU A 49 7.23 18.81 14.99
C LEU A 49 6.34 17.57 14.90
N GLU A 50 5.71 17.21 16.02
CA GLU A 50 4.77 16.09 16.08
C GLU A 50 3.46 16.41 15.38
N VAL A 51 2.93 15.44 14.62
CA VAL A 51 1.55 15.48 14.13
C VAL A 51 0.61 15.23 15.31
N PRO A 52 -0.40 16.10 15.57
CA PRO A 52 -1.23 16.03 16.77
C PRO A 52 -2.33 14.95 16.70
N VAL A 53 -1.95 13.70 16.41
CA VAL A 53 -2.82 12.53 16.33
C VAL A 53 -2.46 11.51 17.41
N LYS A 54 -3.33 10.52 17.63
CA LYS A 54 -2.89 9.24 18.18
C LYS A 54 -2.38 8.40 17.02
N ALA A 55 -1.22 7.79 17.17
CA ALA A 55 -0.64 6.94 16.15
C ALA A 55 -0.19 5.58 16.68
N TRP A 56 -0.30 4.57 15.83
CA TRP A 56 0.18 3.21 16.10
C TRP A 56 0.96 2.71 14.89
N HIS A 57 2.12 2.13 15.14
CA HIS A 57 2.74 1.19 14.21
C HIS A 57 2.03 -0.15 14.36
N LEU A 58 1.52 -0.68 13.25
CA LEU A 58 0.76 -1.92 13.22
C LEU A 58 1.57 -3.00 12.50
N ARG A 59 1.47 -4.23 12.99
CA ARG A 59 1.71 -5.44 12.20
C ARG A 59 0.39 -6.20 12.13
N TYR A 60 -0.07 -6.52 10.93
CA TYR A 60 -1.36 -7.15 10.72
C TYR A 60 -1.27 -8.26 9.67
N ARG A 61 -2.16 -9.25 9.80
CA ARG A 61 -2.25 -10.35 8.84
C ARG A 61 -2.84 -9.84 7.52
N SER A 62 -2.18 -10.12 6.40
CA SER A 62 -2.66 -9.87 5.04
C SER A 62 -2.61 -11.16 4.19
N THR A 63 -2.87 -11.04 2.89
CA THR A 63 -2.74 -12.11 1.90
C THR A 63 -1.81 -11.67 0.78
N SER A 64 -0.88 -12.55 0.39
CA SER A 64 0.07 -12.31 -0.70
C SER A 64 -0.59 -12.44 -2.07
N ALA A 65 0.15 -12.07 -3.13
CA ALA A 65 -0.34 -12.16 -4.50
C ALA A 65 -0.79 -13.57 -4.92
N THR A 66 -0.15 -14.61 -4.37
CA THR A 66 -0.45 -16.03 -4.63
C THR A 66 -1.51 -16.62 -3.69
N GLY A 67 -2.02 -15.83 -2.73
CA GLY A 67 -3.04 -16.26 -1.78
C GLY A 67 -2.50 -16.79 -0.45
N ALA A 68 -1.18 -16.79 -0.25
CA ALA A 68 -0.58 -17.19 1.02
C ALA A 68 -0.86 -16.17 2.14
N ALA A 69 -0.88 -16.63 3.39
CA ALA A 69 -0.96 -15.71 4.53
C ALA A 69 0.40 -15.02 4.73
N THR A 70 0.38 -13.70 4.94
CA THR A 70 1.57 -12.89 5.16
C THR A 70 1.33 -11.86 6.26
N ILE A 71 2.38 -11.24 6.78
CA ILE A 71 2.31 -10.14 7.76
C ILE A 71 2.79 -8.87 7.07
N VAL A 72 1.98 -7.82 7.15
CA VAL A 72 2.29 -6.49 6.61
C VAL A 72 2.34 -5.49 7.75
N SER A 73 3.23 -4.50 7.65
CA SER A 73 3.27 -3.36 8.57
C SER A 73 2.54 -2.13 8.01
N GLY A 74 2.32 -1.16 8.88
CA GLY A 74 1.72 0.10 8.49
C GLY A 74 1.51 1.02 9.68
N THR A 75 0.89 2.16 9.42
CA THR A 75 0.64 3.17 10.46
C THR A 75 -0.84 3.56 10.48
N LEU A 76 -1.41 3.58 11.67
CA LEU A 76 -2.76 4.12 11.91
C LEU A 76 -2.66 5.50 12.54
N LEU A 77 -3.32 6.49 11.94
CA LEU A 77 -3.44 7.86 12.45
C LEU A 77 -4.88 8.16 12.82
N VAL A 78 -5.13 8.56 14.07
CA VAL A 78 -6.48 8.90 14.56
C VAL A 78 -6.49 10.30 15.17
N PRO A 79 -7.34 11.23 14.70
CA PRO A 79 -7.46 12.54 15.32
C PRO A 79 -7.85 12.44 16.80
N LYS A 80 -7.18 13.25 17.64
CA LYS A 80 -7.41 13.27 19.10
C LYS A 80 -8.82 13.74 19.47
N ALA A 81 -9.37 14.68 18.70
CA ALA A 81 -10.73 15.20 18.89
C ALA A 81 -11.78 14.13 18.53
N SER A 82 -12.90 14.11 19.25
CA SER A 82 -14.04 13.24 18.92
C SER A 82 -14.63 13.57 17.54
N TYR A 83 -15.32 12.61 16.92
CA TYR A 83 -16.01 12.81 15.65
C TYR A 83 -17.53 12.95 15.89
N PRO A 84 -18.13 14.13 15.69
CA PRO A 84 -19.51 14.38 16.10
C PRO A 84 -20.56 13.86 15.10
N PHE A 85 -20.15 13.44 13.90
CA PHE A 85 -21.06 13.07 12.80
C PHE A 85 -21.33 11.55 12.71
N GLY A 86 -21.29 10.85 13.85
CA GLY A 86 -21.55 9.42 13.95
C GLY A 86 -20.27 8.57 13.93
N LYS A 87 -20.26 7.47 13.17
CA LYS A 87 -19.07 6.61 13.06
C LYS A 87 -17.98 7.33 12.28
N ARG A 88 -16.79 7.50 12.89
CA ARG A 88 -15.65 8.12 12.24
C ARG A 88 -15.27 7.37 10.95
N PRO A 89 -15.16 8.06 9.80
CA PRO A 89 -14.66 7.44 8.58
C PRO A 89 -13.21 6.97 8.72
N VAL A 90 -12.88 5.88 8.04
CA VAL A 90 -11.50 5.39 7.88
C VAL A 90 -11.10 5.55 6.42
N ALA A 91 -10.04 6.31 6.17
CA ALA A 91 -9.40 6.40 4.87
C ALA A 91 -8.25 5.39 4.80
N GLY A 92 -8.34 4.43 3.90
CA GLY A 92 -7.17 3.66 3.48
C GLY A 92 -6.31 4.52 2.57
N TYR A 93 -5.09 4.82 3.00
CA TYR A 93 -4.13 5.57 2.20
C TYR A 93 -3.14 4.59 1.57
N ALA A 94 -3.23 4.45 0.26
CA ALA A 94 -2.33 3.65 -0.55
C ALA A 94 -1.21 4.57 -1.04
N VAL A 95 -0.02 4.43 -0.45
CA VAL A 95 1.14 5.27 -0.78
C VAL A 95 1.68 4.96 -2.18
N GLY A 96 2.34 5.94 -2.78
CA GLY A 96 3.21 5.79 -3.93
C GLY A 96 4.52 5.08 -3.59
N THR A 97 5.41 5.02 -4.58
CA THR A 97 6.66 4.28 -4.51
C THR A 97 7.62 4.89 -3.50
N HIS A 98 8.03 4.07 -2.52
CA HIS A 98 8.99 4.45 -1.48
C HIS A 98 10.38 3.83 -1.68
N GLY A 99 10.44 2.71 -2.39
CA GLY A 99 11.66 1.92 -2.58
C GLY A 99 11.37 0.44 -2.40
N LEU A 100 12.43 -0.35 -2.29
CA LEU A 100 12.36 -1.78 -1.99
C LEU A 100 12.88 -2.09 -0.58
N GLY A 101 13.80 -1.26 -0.06
CA GLY A 101 14.41 -1.46 1.26
C GLY A 101 13.49 -1.12 2.43
N ASP A 102 13.59 -1.90 3.51
CA ASP A 102 12.80 -1.75 4.74
C ASP A 102 12.92 -0.37 5.40
N GLN A 103 14.07 0.29 5.28
CA GLN A 103 14.30 1.63 5.83
C GLN A 103 13.46 2.71 5.15
N CYS A 104 12.94 2.42 3.95
CA CYS A 104 12.14 3.33 3.15
C CYS A 104 10.65 3.18 3.42
N ALA A 105 10.23 2.18 4.22
CA ALA A 105 8.83 1.90 4.50
C ALA A 105 8.09 3.18 4.97
N PRO A 106 6.86 3.44 4.50
CA PRO A 106 6.07 4.62 4.88
C PRO A 106 5.96 4.82 6.39
N SER A 107 5.82 3.73 7.15
CA SER A 107 5.81 3.76 8.61
C SER A 107 7.10 4.32 9.22
N GLN A 108 8.27 3.97 8.65
CA GLN A 108 9.57 4.53 9.05
C GLN A 108 9.69 5.99 8.61
N ALA A 109 9.27 6.30 7.39
CA ALA A 109 9.28 7.67 6.87
C ALA A 109 8.42 8.61 7.75
N MET A 110 7.24 8.18 8.18
CA MET A 110 6.39 8.92 9.10
C MET A 110 7.03 9.10 10.50
N ALA A 111 7.65 8.05 11.04
CA ALA A 111 8.34 8.11 12.34
C ALA A 111 9.62 8.96 12.31
N ASN A 112 10.16 9.23 11.12
CA ASN A 112 11.34 10.07 10.91
C ASN A 112 11.01 11.48 10.37
N GLY A 113 9.76 11.72 9.98
CA GLY A 113 9.31 12.99 9.41
C GLY A 113 9.76 13.24 7.98
N THR A 114 9.96 12.18 7.20
CA THR A 114 10.34 12.21 5.79
C THR A 114 9.23 11.77 4.84
N GLU A 115 8.05 11.39 5.37
CA GLU A 115 6.88 11.02 4.57
C GLU A 115 6.29 12.25 3.84
N LEU A 116 6.51 12.33 2.53
CA LEU A 116 6.07 13.46 1.71
C LEU A 116 4.54 13.48 1.51
N GLU A 117 3.90 12.31 1.48
CA GLU A 117 2.46 12.20 1.29
C GLU A 117 1.65 12.51 2.55
N LEU A 118 2.33 12.75 3.68
CA LEU A 118 1.72 13.18 4.94
C LEU A 118 0.89 14.47 4.77
N ALA A 119 1.23 15.31 3.79
CA ALA A 119 0.43 16.47 3.42
C ALA A 119 -1.01 16.09 3.01
N PHE A 120 -1.19 15.07 2.17
CA PHE A 120 -2.52 14.60 1.75
C PHE A 120 -3.23 13.85 2.88
N MET A 121 -2.50 13.03 3.64
CA MET A 121 -3.03 12.38 4.84
C MET A 121 -3.54 13.42 5.85
N SER A 122 -2.83 14.54 6.00
CA SER A 122 -3.23 15.65 6.88
C SER A 122 -4.55 16.28 6.45
N LEU A 123 -4.81 16.40 5.15
CA LEU A 123 -6.11 16.89 4.64
C LEU A 123 -7.27 15.93 4.98
N LEU A 124 -7.02 14.62 5.03
CA LEU A 124 -8.00 13.62 5.49
C LEU A 124 -8.20 13.71 7.01
N LEU A 125 -7.11 13.83 7.78
CA LEU A 125 -7.13 14.02 9.23
C LEU A 125 -7.87 15.30 9.64
N LEU A 126 -7.70 16.39 8.90
CA LEU A 126 -8.40 17.67 9.12
C LEU A 126 -9.92 17.56 8.93
N LYS A 127 -10.41 16.55 8.18
CA LYS A 127 -11.85 16.22 8.10
C LYS A 127 -12.34 15.40 9.30
N GLY A 128 -11.45 15.12 10.25
CA GLY A 128 -11.72 14.28 11.41
C GLY A 128 -11.73 12.78 11.07
N TRP A 129 -11.22 12.35 9.92
CA TRP A 129 -11.16 10.94 9.55
C TRP A 129 -9.94 10.27 10.17
N ALA A 130 -10.01 8.96 10.41
CA ALA A 130 -8.81 8.16 10.67
C ALA A 130 -8.15 7.80 9.34
N VAL A 131 -6.83 7.65 9.34
CA VAL A 131 -6.05 7.26 8.16
C VAL A 131 -5.29 5.98 8.48
N ALA A 132 -5.54 4.92 7.71
CA ALA A 132 -4.82 3.67 7.77
C ALA A 132 -3.86 3.60 6.58
N VAL A 133 -2.56 3.65 6.85
CA VAL A 133 -1.49 3.60 5.86
C VAL A 133 -0.88 2.21 5.89
N THR A 134 -0.70 1.60 4.72
CA THR A 134 -0.02 0.31 4.58
C THR A 134 1.40 0.54 4.08
N ASP A 135 2.36 -0.24 4.59
CA ASP A 135 3.70 -0.29 4.01
C ASP A 135 3.75 -1.19 2.77
N TYR A 136 2.79 -2.13 2.64
CA TYR A 136 2.73 -3.22 1.65
C TYR A 136 3.60 -4.43 2.03
N GLU A 137 3.35 -5.56 1.37
CA GLU A 137 4.06 -6.82 1.63
C GLU A 137 5.55 -6.70 1.31
N GLY A 138 6.38 -7.12 2.26
CA GLY A 138 7.85 -7.12 2.13
C GLY A 138 8.48 -5.73 2.24
N LEU A 139 7.74 -4.72 2.70
CA LEU A 139 8.29 -3.39 2.97
C LEU A 139 8.06 -3.05 4.45
N GLY A 140 9.15 -2.96 5.22
CA GLY A 140 9.12 -2.84 6.68
C GLY A 140 8.93 -4.17 7.41
N THR A 141 9.01 -5.30 6.70
CA THR A 141 8.80 -6.65 7.22
C THR A 141 9.70 -7.65 6.47
N PRO A 142 10.10 -8.78 7.10
CA PRO A 142 11.01 -9.74 6.46
C PRO A 142 10.56 -10.22 5.08
N GLY A 143 11.52 -10.29 4.15
CA GLY A 143 11.32 -10.67 2.74
C GLY A 143 11.34 -9.46 1.81
N ASP A 144 11.44 -9.69 0.51
CA ASP A 144 11.54 -8.62 -0.46
C ASP A 144 10.20 -7.95 -0.74
N HIS A 145 10.21 -6.63 -0.96
CA HIS A 145 9.00 -5.91 -1.31
C HIS A 145 8.43 -6.42 -2.65
N THR A 146 7.17 -6.84 -2.62
CA THR A 146 6.42 -7.31 -3.80
C THR A 146 5.89 -6.15 -4.66
N TYR A 147 6.76 -5.18 -4.95
CA TYR A 147 6.43 -3.96 -5.67
C TYR A 147 5.68 -4.24 -6.99
N MET A 148 4.59 -3.50 -7.22
CA MET A 148 3.68 -3.67 -8.37
C MET A 148 2.92 -5.01 -8.47
N ALA A 149 3.05 -5.93 -7.51
CA ALA A 149 2.15 -7.08 -7.39
C ALA A 149 0.76 -6.61 -6.92
N GLY A 150 -0.16 -6.45 -7.87
CA GLY A 150 -1.42 -5.74 -7.70
C GLY A 150 -2.36 -6.37 -6.69
N ARG A 151 -2.50 -7.70 -6.72
CA ARG A 151 -3.35 -8.44 -5.76
C ARG A 151 -2.88 -8.23 -4.33
N SER A 152 -1.58 -8.40 -4.06
CA SER A 152 -0.99 -8.22 -2.73
C SER A 152 -1.22 -6.80 -2.21
N GLN A 153 -0.89 -5.78 -3.01
CA GLN A 153 -1.04 -4.39 -2.59
C GLN A 153 -2.50 -3.99 -2.34
N GLY A 154 -3.43 -4.41 -3.21
CA GLY A 154 -4.85 -4.15 -3.02
C GLY A 154 -5.41 -4.82 -1.75
N GLN A 155 -4.96 -6.05 -1.44
CA GLN A 155 -5.32 -6.75 -0.22
C GLN A 155 -4.74 -6.06 1.02
N ALA A 156 -3.47 -5.63 0.98
CA ALA A 156 -2.83 -4.88 2.05
C ALA A 156 -3.57 -3.57 2.37
N VAL A 157 -4.04 -2.83 1.37
CA VAL A 157 -4.86 -1.62 1.59
C VAL A 157 -6.18 -1.96 2.30
N LEU A 158 -6.89 -3.00 1.87
CA LEU A 158 -8.16 -3.42 2.50
C LEU A 158 -7.94 -3.95 3.92
N ASP A 159 -6.86 -4.69 4.14
CA ASP A 159 -6.52 -5.28 5.43
C ASP A 159 -5.97 -4.26 6.42
N SER A 160 -5.30 -3.19 5.97
CA SER A 160 -4.92 -2.07 6.85
C SER A 160 -6.14 -1.35 7.42
N ILE A 161 -7.20 -1.20 6.62
CA ILE A 161 -8.49 -0.63 7.07
C ILE A 161 -9.15 -1.55 8.11
N ARG A 162 -9.14 -2.86 7.88
CA ARG A 162 -9.63 -3.85 8.86
C ARG A 162 -8.84 -3.76 10.16
N ALA A 163 -7.50 -3.76 10.07
CA ALA A 163 -6.60 -3.64 11.21
C ALA A 163 -6.84 -2.35 12.00
N ALA A 164 -7.11 -1.23 11.33
CA ALA A 164 -7.45 0.04 11.97
C ALA A 164 -8.67 -0.10 12.90
N THR A 165 -9.73 -0.78 12.44
CA THR A 165 -10.94 -1.00 13.26
C THR A 165 -10.77 -2.03 14.37
N ARG A 166 -9.71 -2.85 14.31
CA ARG A 166 -9.38 -3.88 15.29
C ARG A 166 -8.26 -3.46 16.25
N THR A 167 -7.68 -2.27 16.06
CA THR A 167 -6.57 -1.77 16.87
C THR A 167 -7.04 -1.37 18.28
N PRO A 168 -6.49 -1.99 19.35
CA PRO A 168 -6.82 -1.62 20.72
C PRO A 168 -6.49 -0.15 21.00
N GLY A 169 -7.43 0.58 21.62
CA GLY A 169 -7.25 2.00 21.97
C GLY A 169 -7.52 3.01 20.84
N ALA A 170 -7.68 2.55 19.59
CA ALA A 170 -8.06 3.41 18.46
C ALA A 170 -9.54 3.83 18.52
N ASN A 171 -10.41 3.00 19.13
CA ASN A 171 -11.85 3.24 19.30
C ASN A 171 -12.59 3.56 17.98
N LEU A 172 -12.17 2.93 16.87
CA LEU A 172 -12.82 3.04 15.57
C LEU A 172 -13.92 1.97 15.45
N ALA A 173 -15.13 2.40 15.12
CA ALA A 173 -16.27 1.49 15.01
C ALA A 173 -16.24 0.71 13.68
N ALA A 174 -16.38 -0.62 13.75
CA ALA A 174 -16.63 -1.44 12.57
C ALA A 174 -17.91 -0.99 11.84
N GLY A 175 -17.91 -1.13 10.50
CA GLY A 175 -19.02 -0.72 9.63
C GLY A 175 -19.26 0.79 9.55
N GLY A 176 -18.27 1.62 9.90
CA GLY A 176 -18.23 3.04 9.56
C GLY A 176 -17.91 3.26 8.07
N PRO A 177 -18.08 4.48 7.53
CA PRO A 177 -17.74 4.80 6.14
C PRO A 177 -16.25 4.57 5.87
N VAL A 178 -15.95 3.92 4.75
CA VAL A 178 -14.57 3.71 4.29
C VAL A 178 -14.38 4.40 2.95
N VAL A 179 -13.21 5.00 2.75
CA VAL A 179 -12.75 5.52 1.46
C VAL A 179 -11.30 5.11 1.23
N ILE A 180 -10.87 5.05 -0.01
CA ILE A 180 -9.47 4.75 -0.36
C ILE A 180 -8.94 5.85 -1.28
N MET A 181 -7.70 6.27 -1.05
CA MET A 181 -6.98 7.22 -1.90
C MET A 181 -5.58 6.68 -2.18
N GLY A 182 -5.09 6.86 -3.40
CA GLY A 182 -3.68 6.67 -3.72
C GLY A 182 -3.29 7.27 -5.07
N TYR A 183 -1.99 7.47 -5.27
CA TYR A 183 -1.39 8.03 -6.48
C TYR A 183 -0.17 7.20 -6.93
N SER A 184 0.10 7.12 -8.24
CA SER A 184 1.22 6.31 -8.77
C SER A 184 1.06 4.82 -8.42
N GLN A 185 2.06 4.16 -7.82
CA GLN A 185 1.89 2.82 -7.20
C GLN A 185 0.61 2.78 -6.36
N GLY A 186 0.39 3.77 -5.49
CA GLY A 186 -0.80 3.89 -4.66
C GLY A 186 -2.09 4.01 -5.46
N GLY A 187 -2.04 4.59 -6.65
CA GLY A 187 -3.15 4.62 -7.60
C GLY A 187 -3.49 3.23 -8.12
N SER A 188 -2.46 2.42 -8.43
CA SER A 188 -2.65 1.01 -8.79
C SER A 188 -3.21 0.20 -7.62
N SER A 189 -2.64 0.35 -6.43
CA SER A 189 -3.09 -0.30 -5.19
C SER A 189 -4.55 0.04 -4.85
N ALA A 190 -4.93 1.32 -4.98
CA ALA A 190 -6.30 1.77 -4.81
C ALA A 190 -7.24 1.15 -5.86
N GLY A 191 -6.82 1.09 -7.12
CA GLY A 191 -7.55 0.39 -8.19
C GLY A 191 -7.76 -1.09 -7.88
N TRP A 192 -6.72 -1.79 -7.43
CA TRP A 192 -6.77 -3.19 -7.06
C TRP A 192 -7.70 -3.42 -5.86
N ALA A 193 -7.60 -2.60 -4.82
CA ALA A 193 -8.53 -2.64 -3.70
C ALA A 193 -9.99 -2.46 -4.14
N ALA A 194 -10.26 -1.58 -5.11
CA ALA A 194 -11.60 -1.36 -5.65
C ALA A 194 -12.16 -2.59 -6.40
N GLN A 195 -11.32 -3.27 -7.19
CA GLN A 195 -11.68 -4.51 -7.90
C GLN A 195 -11.88 -5.68 -6.94
N LEU A 196 -11.04 -5.79 -5.90
CA LEU A 196 -11.06 -6.90 -4.94
C LEU A 196 -12.11 -6.76 -3.84
N HIS A 197 -12.55 -5.54 -3.54
CA HIS A 197 -13.45 -5.24 -2.41
C HIS A 197 -14.64 -6.22 -2.29
N SER A 198 -15.38 -6.45 -3.38
CA SER A 198 -16.60 -7.29 -3.33
C SER A 198 -16.34 -8.77 -3.01
N SER A 199 -15.18 -9.30 -3.39
CA SER A 199 -14.83 -10.71 -3.17
C SER A 199 -13.95 -10.92 -1.93
N TYR A 200 -13.17 -9.91 -1.53
CA TYR A 200 -12.16 -10.03 -0.49
C TYR A 200 -12.54 -9.34 0.82
N ALA A 201 -13.18 -8.18 0.75
CA ALA A 201 -13.57 -7.39 1.92
C ALA A 201 -14.97 -6.75 1.83
N PRO A 202 -16.02 -7.53 1.52
CA PRO A 202 -17.37 -7.01 1.29
C PRO A 202 -18.03 -6.41 2.53
N GLU A 203 -17.50 -6.70 3.73
CA GLU A 203 -17.99 -6.15 4.98
C GLU A 203 -17.58 -4.68 5.20
N LEU A 204 -16.53 -4.21 4.52
CA LEU A 204 -16.12 -2.81 4.57
C LEU A 204 -17.18 -1.95 3.87
N LYS A 205 -17.61 -0.85 4.50
CA LYS A 205 -18.57 0.08 3.89
C LYS A 205 -17.86 1.07 2.99
N LEU A 206 -17.18 0.55 1.96
CA LEU A 206 -16.43 1.34 0.99
C LEU A 206 -17.37 2.23 0.19
N LYS A 207 -17.20 3.54 0.31
CA LYS A 207 -18.05 4.57 -0.30
C LYS A 207 -17.52 5.08 -1.62
N GLY A 208 -16.22 4.95 -1.85
CA GLY A 208 -15.57 5.30 -3.10
C GLY A 208 -14.06 5.19 -3.00
N VAL A 209 -13.43 5.15 -4.16
CA VAL A 209 -11.97 5.05 -4.32
C VAL A 209 -11.49 6.17 -5.24
N ALA A 210 -10.46 6.90 -4.83
CA ALA A 210 -9.75 7.83 -5.69
C ALA A 210 -8.38 7.25 -6.05
N ALA A 211 -8.08 7.21 -7.35
CA ALA A 211 -6.86 6.63 -7.89
C ALA A 211 -6.29 7.57 -8.95
N GLY A 212 -5.09 8.11 -8.72
CA GLY A 212 -4.44 9.03 -9.66
C GLY A 212 -3.15 8.49 -10.22
N GLY A 213 -2.76 8.94 -11.42
CA GLY A 213 -1.48 8.57 -12.04
C GLY A 213 -1.33 7.05 -12.10
N VAL A 214 -2.34 6.32 -12.57
CA VAL A 214 -2.45 4.87 -12.32
C VAL A 214 -1.61 4.08 -13.34
N PRO A 215 -0.58 3.31 -12.91
CA PRO A 215 0.17 2.42 -13.79
C PRO A 215 -0.64 1.12 -14.02
N ALA A 216 -1.73 1.23 -14.77
CA ALA A 216 -2.68 0.14 -15.00
C ALA A 216 -2.15 -0.95 -15.97
N ASP A 217 -1.10 -0.64 -16.71
CA ASP A 217 -0.46 -1.49 -17.71
C ASP A 217 1.06 -1.39 -17.53
N LEU A 218 1.66 -2.37 -16.86
CA LEU A 218 3.08 -2.33 -16.48
C LEU A 218 4.01 -2.47 -17.70
N GLN A 219 3.58 -3.18 -18.75
CA GLN A 219 4.33 -3.25 -20.01
C GLN A 219 4.44 -1.86 -20.63
N ALA A 220 3.30 -1.19 -20.81
CA ALA A 220 3.28 0.14 -21.42
C ALA A 220 4.05 1.20 -20.60
N VAL A 221 4.09 1.05 -19.28
CA VAL A 221 4.90 1.92 -18.40
C VAL A 221 6.39 1.60 -18.55
N ALA A 222 6.78 0.32 -18.53
CA ALA A 222 8.17 -0.10 -18.72
C ALA A 222 8.72 0.37 -20.08
N ASP A 223 7.95 0.18 -21.16
CA ASP A 223 8.32 0.64 -22.50
C ASP A 223 8.51 2.17 -22.57
N ASN A 224 7.74 2.93 -21.77
CA ASN A 224 7.82 4.39 -21.75
C ASN A 224 9.05 4.91 -21.00
N VAL A 225 9.49 4.22 -19.94
CA VAL A 225 10.61 4.66 -19.10
C VAL A 225 11.95 4.03 -19.47
N ASP A 226 11.98 3.02 -20.35
CA ASP A 226 13.20 2.36 -20.81
C ASP A 226 14.18 3.35 -21.47
N GLY A 227 15.44 3.36 -21.00
CA GLY A 227 16.45 4.34 -21.40
C GLY A 227 16.25 5.75 -20.85
N GLY A 228 15.17 5.99 -20.11
CA GLY A 228 14.83 7.28 -19.52
C GLY A 228 15.41 7.48 -18.11
N PRO A 229 15.24 8.69 -17.54
CA PRO A 229 15.67 8.98 -16.16
C PRO A 229 14.90 8.17 -15.10
N ASP A 230 13.72 7.63 -15.45
CA ASP A 230 12.84 6.89 -14.53
C ASP A 230 12.86 5.37 -14.74
N PHE A 231 13.81 4.85 -15.54
CA PHE A 231 13.95 3.41 -15.80
C PHE A 231 14.03 2.56 -14.52
N GLY A 232 14.64 3.10 -13.46
CA GLY A 232 14.74 2.42 -12.16
C GLY A 232 13.39 1.94 -11.61
N LEU A 233 12.28 2.60 -11.94
CA LEU A 233 10.94 2.14 -11.55
C LEU A 233 10.52 0.85 -12.25
N ALA A 234 10.89 0.66 -13.51
CA ALA A 234 10.64 -0.57 -14.25
C ALA A 234 11.53 -1.72 -13.73
N ALA A 235 12.80 -1.43 -13.46
CA ALA A 235 13.71 -2.39 -12.83
C ALA A 235 13.21 -2.86 -11.45
N ALA A 236 12.79 -1.93 -10.60
CA ALA A 236 12.20 -2.24 -9.29
C ALA A 236 10.91 -3.07 -9.43
N ALA A 237 10.07 -2.80 -10.45
CA ALA A 237 8.89 -3.61 -10.73
C ALA A 237 9.26 -5.04 -11.16
N GLY A 238 10.36 -5.22 -11.88
CA GLY A 238 10.93 -6.54 -12.16
C GLY A 238 11.29 -7.29 -10.88
N VAL A 239 12.03 -6.66 -9.97
CA VAL A 239 12.39 -7.23 -8.65
C VAL A 239 11.13 -7.60 -7.85
N GLY A 240 10.16 -6.69 -7.76
CA GLY A 240 8.94 -6.90 -6.99
C GLY A 240 8.03 -7.98 -7.56
N LEU A 241 7.93 -8.11 -8.89
CA LEU A 241 7.21 -9.20 -9.53
C LEU A 241 7.90 -10.54 -9.31
N ASP A 242 9.22 -10.61 -9.40
CA ASP A 242 9.98 -11.84 -9.13
C ASP A 242 9.85 -12.28 -7.65
N ALA A 243 9.86 -11.32 -6.72
CA ALA A 243 9.58 -11.57 -5.30
C ALA A 243 8.16 -12.13 -5.07
N ALA A 244 7.17 -11.63 -5.80
CA ALA A 244 5.78 -12.10 -5.72
C ALA A 244 5.55 -13.45 -6.42
N TYR A 245 6.33 -13.73 -7.48
CA TYR A 245 6.18 -14.88 -8.37
C TYR A 245 7.58 -15.50 -8.66
N PRO A 246 8.16 -16.26 -7.71
CA PRO A 246 9.54 -16.74 -7.81
C PRO A 246 9.83 -17.64 -9.02
N GLU A 247 8.80 -18.16 -9.68
CA GLU A 247 8.96 -18.89 -10.94
C GLU A 247 9.39 -18.01 -12.12
N LEU A 248 9.31 -16.67 -12.00
CA LEU A 248 9.82 -15.74 -13.00
C LEU A 248 11.35 -15.77 -13.11
N ALA A 249 12.04 -16.19 -12.03
CA ALA A 249 13.47 -16.45 -11.95
C ALA A 249 14.34 -15.33 -12.57
N LEU A 250 14.03 -14.07 -12.26
CA LEU A 250 14.66 -12.89 -12.86
C LEU A 250 16.18 -12.97 -12.87
N GLU A 251 16.78 -13.38 -11.75
CA GLU A 251 18.23 -13.51 -11.58
C GLU A 251 18.90 -14.40 -12.63
N SER A 252 18.18 -15.41 -13.13
CA SER A 252 18.70 -16.32 -14.18
C SER A 252 18.86 -15.65 -15.54
N TYR A 253 18.25 -14.48 -15.73
CA TYR A 253 18.33 -13.71 -16.97
C TYR A 253 19.19 -12.47 -16.83
N LEU A 254 19.74 -12.13 -15.67
CA LEU A 254 20.53 -10.91 -15.51
C LEU A 254 21.94 -11.05 -16.10
N THR A 255 22.46 -9.98 -16.68
CA THR A 255 23.90 -9.85 -16.92
C THR A 255 24.63 -9.70 -15.57
N PRO A 256 25.97 -9.88 -15.49
CA PRO A 256 26.69 -9.64 -14.24
C PRO A 256 26.47 -8.23 -13.68
N GLU A 257 26.33 -7.24 -14.57
CA GLU A 257 26.01 -5.87 -14.17
C GLU A 257 24.56 -5.74 -13.71
N GLY A 258 23.60 -6.33 -14.43
CA GLY A 258 22.19 -6.38 -14.02
C GLY A 258 22.03 -7.02 -12.64
N ALA A 259 22.72 -8.13 -12.38
CA ALA A 259 22.71 -8.82 -11.09
C ALA A 259 23.19 -7.90 -9.96
N ALA A 260 24.32 -7.20 -10.16
CA ALA A 260 24.85 -6.29 -9.16
C ALA A 260 23.90 -5.10 -8.88
N LEU A 261 23.31 -4.51 -9.93
CA LEU A 261 22.41 -3.36 -9.79
C LEU A 261 21.06 -3.75 -9.18
N PHE A 262 20.51 -4.91 -9.54
CA PHE A 262 19.21 -5.36 -9.03
C PHE A 262 19.34 -5.83 -7.57
N ASP A 263 20.44 -6.49 -7.21
CA ASP A 263 20.73 -6.87 -5.82
C ASP A 263 20.86 -5.63 -4.93
N ASP A 264 21.63 -4.63 -5.36
CA ASP A 264 21.76 -3.34 -4.65
C ASP A 264 20.42 -2.60 -4.54
N ALA A 265 19.59 -2.63 -5.59
CA ALA A 265 18.28 -1.96 -5.59
C ALA A 265 17.28 -2.57 -4.59
N ARG A 266 17.44 -3.84 -4.17
CA ARG A 266 16.56 -4.49 -3.16
C ARG A 266 16.57 -3.75 -1.82
N ASP A 267 17.68 -3.09 -1.50
CA ASP A 267 17.88 -2.35 -0.27
C ASP A 267 17.80 -0.83 -0.46
N ASP A 268 17.35 -0.32 -1.62
CA ASP A 268 17.36 1.12 -1.91
C ASP A 268 15.98 1.80 -1.75
N CYS A 269 16.02 3.09 -1.44
CA CYS A 269 14.86 3.97 -1.53
C CYS A 269 14.63 4.46 -2.97
N VAL A 270 13.41 4.92 -3.27
CA VAL A 270 12.99 5.25 -4.65
C VAL A 270 13.92 6.24 -5.36
N ASP A 271 14.44 7.25 -4.67
CA ASP A 271 15.34 8.24 -5.27
C ASP A 271 16.73 7.65 -5.58
N GLU A 272 17.20 6.70 -4.76
CA GLU A 272 18.46 5.98 -4.99
C GLU A 272 18.32 5.05 -6.19
N ILE A 273 17.22 4.28 -6.25
CA ILE A 273 16.87 3.43 -7.40
C ILE A 273 16.84 4.25 -8.69
N ARG A 274 16.12 5.38 -8.70
CA ARG A 274 16.02 6.26 -9.87
C ARG A 274 17.39 6.80 -10.28
N ALA A 275 18.18 7.27 -9.32
CA ALA A 275 19.50 7.84 -9.62
C ALA A 275 20.49 6.79 -10.17
N LYS A 276 20.55 5.60 -9.58
CA LYS A 276 21.49 4.53 -9.97
C LYS A 276 21.17 3.93 -11.34
N LEU A 277 19.88 3.80 -11.66
CA LEU A 277 19.40 3.14 -12.89
C LEU A 277 18.98 4.13 -13.99
N ALA A 278 19.16 5.44 -13.79
CA ALA A 278 18.84 6.45 -14.80
C ALA A 278 19.56 6.18 -16.13
N GLY A 279 18.81 6.24 -17.22
CA GLY A 279 19.35 6.11 -18.58
C GLY A 279 19.74 4.68 -18.99
N ARG A 280 19.50 3.68 -18.14
CA ARG A 280 19.75 2.28 -18.46
C ARG A 280 18.60 1.70 -19.29
N HIS A 281 18.92 0.69 -20.10
CA HIS A 281 17.95 -0.11 -20.81
C HIS A 281 17.86 -1.52 -20.22
N LEU A 282 16.67 -2.10 -20.19
CA LEU A 282 16.49 -3.47 -19.71
C LEU A 282 17.31 -4.48 -20.54
N ALA A 283 17.44 -4.23 -21.84
CA ALA A 283 18.22 -5.06 -22.76
C ALA A 283 19.72 -5.09 -22.43
N ASP A 284 20.25 -4.10 -21.72
CA ASP A 284 21.66 -4.08 -21.29
C ASP A 284 21.88 -4.85 -19.98
N LEU A 285 20.82 -4.99 -19.18
CA LEU A 285 20.85 -5.60 -17.85
C LEU A 285 20.39 -7.06 -17.87
N THR A 286 19.84 -7.52 -18.99
CA THR A 286 19.34 -8.87 -19.16
C THR A 286 20.01 -9.57 -20.35
N THR A 287 20.18 -10.89 -20.24
CA THR A 287 20.68 -11.79 -21.29
C THR A 287 19.55 -12.30 -22.19
N THR A 288 18.30 -12.09 -21.79
CA THR A 288 17.08 -12.49 -22.49
C THR A 288 16.05 -11.37 -22.35
N ASP A 289 15.27 -11.12 -23.40
CA ASP A 289 14.13 -10.20 -23.33
C ASP A 289 13.04 -10.78 -22.41
N VAL A 290 13.14 -10.45 -21.13
CA VAL A 290 12.21 -10.94 -20.09
C VAL A 290 10.80 -10.43 -20.32
N MET A 291 10.62 -9.22 -20.87
CA MET A 291 9.30 -8.61 -21.03
C MET A 291 8.44 -9.40 -22.00
N HIS A 292 9.00 -10.01 -23.05
CA HIS A 292 8.24 -10.78 -24.04
C HIS A 292 8.18 -12.29 -23.76
N ARG A 293 8.68 -12.76 -22.61
CA ARG A 293 8.58 -14.18 -22.26
C ARG A 293 7.14 -14.55 -21.85
N PRO A 294 6.68 -15.78 -22.14
CA PRO A 294 5.32 -16.21 -21.80
C PRO A 294 4.99 -16.18 -20.30
N ASP A 295 5.95 -16.53 -19.44
CA ASP A 295 5.80 -16.52 -17.97
C ASP A 295 5.65 -15.09 -17.43
N TRP A 296 6.51 -14.18 -17.87
CA TRP A 296 6.43 -12.75 -17.54
C TRP A 296 5.16 -12.11 -18.09
N GLN A 297 4.80 -12.35 -19.36
CA GLN A 297 3.57 -11.85 -19.95
C GLN A 297 2.31 -12.32 -19.19
N ALA A 298 2.31 -13.56 -18.71
CA ALA A 298 1.20 -14.07 -17.90
C ALA A 298 1.06 -13.29 -16.58
N ARG A 299 2.16 -13.03 -15.88
CA ARG A 299 2.14 -12.25 -14.62
C ARG A 299 1.88 -10.76 -14.84
N LEU A 300 2.41 -10.16 -15.90
CA LEU A 300 2.09 -8.77 -16.28
C LEU A 300 0.59 -8.63 -16.60
N ALA A 301 0.02 -9.58 -17.35
CA ALA A 301 -1.42 -9.61 -17.63
C ALA A 301 -2.26 -9.82 -16.38
N GLU A 302 -1.83 -10.67 -15.43
CA GLU A 302 -2.50 -10.87 -14.15
C GLU A 302 -2.51 -9.59 -13.29
N ASN A 303 -1.46 -8.77 -13.38
CA ASN A 303 -1.33 -7.54 -12.59
C ASN A 303 -1.90 -6.28 -13.30
N ARG A 304 -2.49 -6.44 -14.49
CA ARG A 304 -3.16 -5.37 -15.23
C ARG A 304 -4.52 -5.01 -14.61
N LEU A 305 -4.75 -3.72 -14.39
CA LEU A 305 -6.07 -3.20 -13.97
C LEU A 305 -7.02 -3.10 -15.15
N GLY A 306 -8.33 -3.14 -14.89
CA GLY A 306 -9.36 -3.00 -15.93
C GLY A 306 -10.04 -4.31 -16.30
N ALA A 307 -9.48 -5.46 -15.92
CA ALA A 307 -10.08 -6.78 -16.16
C ALA A 307 -11.38 -7.01 -15.36
N SER A 308 -11.51 -6.39 -14.18
CA SER A 308 -12.64 -6.55 -13.27
C SER A 308 -13.34 -5.22 -13.03
N LYS A 309 -14.67 -5.27 -12.83
CA LYS A 309 -15.46 -4.08 -12.51
C LYS A 309 -15.24 -3.67 -11.05
N PRO A 310 -14.86 -2.41 -10.75
CA PRO A 310 -14.92 -1.87 -9.40
C PRO A 310 -16.34 -1.93 -8.83
N SER A 311 -16.47 -2.42 -7.60
CA SER A 311 -17.77 -2.59 -6.93
C SER A 311 -18.36 -1.30 -6.36
N VAL A 312 -17.58 -0.22 -6.37
CA VAL A 312 -17.92 1.10 -5.80
C VAL A 312 -17.57 2.20 -6.81
N PRO A 313 -18.13 3.41 -6.65
CA PRO A 313 -17.73 4.54 -7.49
C PRO A 313 -16.23 4.81 -7.41
N MET A 314 -15.64 5.24 -8.51
CA MET A 314 -14.23 5.65 -8.59
C MET A 314 -14.06 7.07 -9.11
N PHE A 315 -13.09 7.79 -8.56
CA PHE A 315 -12.51 8.99 -9.16
C PHE A 315 -11.13 8.66 -9.69
N VAL A 316 -10.97 8.68 -11.01
CA VAL A 316 -9.69 8.40 -11.66
C VAL A 316 -9.15 9.68 -12.25
N TYR A 317 -7.91 10.02 -11.94
CA TYR A 317 -7.30 11.25 -12.47
C TYR A 317 -5.88 11.05 -13.00
N HIS A 318 -5.46 11.92 -13.93
CA HIS A 318 -4.14 11.81 -14.55
C HIS A 318 -3.60 13.17 -14.98
N GLY A 319 -2.30 13.41 -14.80
CA GLY A 319 -1.63 14.60 -15.33
C GLY A 319 -1.50 14.55 -16.86
N THR A 320 -1.69 15.66 -17.55
CA THR A 320 -1.53 15.68 -19.02
C THR A 320 -0.08 15.60 -19.48
N GLY A 321 0.86 16.06 -18.66
CA GLY A 321 2.30 16.00 -18.91
C GLY A 321 3.02 14.89 -18.14
N ASP A 322 2.32 13.83 -17.76
CA ASP A 322 2.91 12.70 -17.03
C ASP A 322 4.00 12.00 -17.87
N GLU A 323 5.24 12.15 -17.45
CA GLU A 323 6.45 11.64 -18.10
C GLU A 323 6.73 10.16 -17.77
N ILE A 324 6.14 9.62 -16.70
CA ILE A 324 6.39 8.26 -16.23
C ILE A 324 5.31 7.31 -16.73
N ILE A 325 4.04 7.70 -16.57
CA ILE A 325 2.89 6.88 -16.89
C ILE A 325 2.11 7.54 -18.02
N PRO A 326 2.17 7.00 -19.25
CA PRO A 326 1.48 7.58 -20.38
C PRO A 326 -0.01 7.75 -20.10
N ILE A 327 -0.58 8.93 -20.36
CA ILE A 327 -2.00 9.19 -20.17
C ILE A 327 -2.91 8.21 -20.96
N ALA A 328 -2.37 7.60 -22.02
CA ALA A 328 -3.02 6.54 -22.77
C ALA A 328 -3.37 5.31 -21.90
N VAL A 329 -2.53 4.97 -20.91
CA VAL A 329 -2.78 3.89 -19.93
C VAL A 329 -4.04 4.21 -19.13
N SER A 330 -4.15 5.42 -18.58
CA SER A 330 -5.31 5.89 -17.81
C SER A 330 -6.58 5.99 -18.65
N ARG A 331 -6.48 6.47 -19.90
CA ARG A 331 -7.60 6.47 -20.85
C ARG A 331 -8.07 5.06 -21.17
N THR A 332 -7.16 4.09 -21.27
CA THR A 332 -7.50 2.68 -21.49
C THR A 332 -8.20 2.08 -20.29
N LEU A 333 -7.67 2.28 -19.09
CA LEU A 333 -8.32 1.86 -17.85
C LEU A 333 -9.76 2.38 -17.75
N ARG A 334 -9.96 3.68 -18.03
CA ARG A 334 -11.30 4.28 -18.07
C ARG A 334 -12.21 3.52 -19.04
N ARG A 335 -11.79 3.31 -20.29
CA ARG A 335 -12.60 2.62 -21.30
C ARG A 335 -12.99 1.21 -20.86
N GLU A 336 -12.05 0.46 -20.29
CA GLU A 336 -12.29 -0.92 -19.83
C GLU A 336 -13.26 -0.97 -18.65
N TYR A 337 -13.11 -0.06 -17.68
CA TYR A 337 -14.08 0.08 -16.59
C TYR A 337 -15.47 0.49 -17.09
N CYS A 338 -15.56 1.45 -18.00
CA CYS A 338 -16.85 1.88 -18.55
C CYS A 338 -17.51 0.77 -19.36
N ALA A 339 -16.76 0.00 -20.14
CA ALA A 339 -17.27 -1.16 -20.89
C ALA A 339 -17.87 -2.24 -19.97
N LYS A 340 -17.46 -2.29 -18.71
CA LYS A 340 -17.99 -3.19 -17.67
C LYS A 340 -19.11 -2.53 -16.82
N GLY A 341 -19.53 -1.32 -17.17
CA GLY A 341 -20.57 -0.57 -16.46
C GLY A 341 -20.17 -0.11 -15.06
N ALA A 342 -18.88 0.14 -14.83
CA ALA A 342 -18.40 0.77 -13.59
C ALA A 342 -18.87 2.23 -13.50
N ASN A 343 -19.03 2.73 -12.27
CA ASN A 343 -19.28 4.16 -12.04
C ASN A 343 -17.93 4.86 -11.86
N VAL A 344 -17.40 5.43 -12.94
CA VAL A 344 -16.12 6.15 -12.93
C VAL A 344 -16.34 7.61 -13.29
N LEU A 345 -15.81 8.52 -12.48
CA LEU A 345 -15.53 9.89 -12.87
C LEU A 345 -14.05 9.98 -13.21
N TRP A 346 -13.74 10.10 -14.50
CA TRP A 346 -12.38 10.28 -14.97
C TRP A 346 -12.11 11.75 -15.31
N THR A 347 -10.96 12.28 -14.88
CA THR A 347 -10.52 13.63 -15.26
C THR A 347 -9.03 13.67 -15.59
N SER A 348 -8.64 14.55 -16.50
CA SER A 348 -7.24 14.96 -16.62
C SER A 348 -7.00 16.28 -15.89
N VAL A 349 -5.82 16.47 -15.32
CA VAL A 349 -5.36 17.74 -14.75
C VAL A 349 -4.22 18.31 -15.61
N PRO A 350 -4.11 19.64 -15.76
CA PRO A 350 -3.13 20.28 -16.64
C PRO A 350 -1.68 20.22 -16.12
N ALA A 351 -1.41 19.44 -15.07
CA ALA A 351 -0.07 19.19 -14.55
C ALA A 351 0.93 18.80 -15.64
N SER A 352 2.11 19.42 -15.57
CA SER A 352 3.21 19.23 -16.51
C SER A 352 4.18 18.11 -16.16
N SER A 353 3.92 17.37 -15.07
CA SER A 353 4.70 16.19 -14.69
C SER A 353 3.87 15.20 -13.86
N HIS A 354 4.40 14.00 -13.66
CA HIS A 354 3.82 12.93 -12.86
C HIS A 354 3.56 13.39 -11.42
N VAL A 355 4.56 13.99 -10.77
CA VAL A 355 4.43 14.48 -9.39
C VAL A 355 3.45 15.64 -9.27
N LEU A 356 3.46 16.58 -10.21
CA LEU A 356 2.50 17.69 -10.21
C LEU A 356 1.06 17.20 -10.41
N GLY A 357 0.86 16.08 -11.10
CA GLY A 357 -0.45 15.44 -11.21
C GLY A 357 -1.03 15.04 -9.84
N ALA A 358 -0.18 14.61 -8.89
CA ALA A 358 -0.59 14.33 -7.52
C ALA A 358 -1.01 15.60 -6.79
N VAL A 359 -0.21 16.67 -6.92
CA VAL A 359 -0.43 17.96 -6.26
C VAL A 359 -1.72 18.62 -6.72
N GLU A 360 -1.97 18.65 -8.03
CA GLU A 360 -3.17 19.27 -8.60
C GLU A 360 -4.42 18.41 -8.39
N GLY A 361 -4.30 17.09 -8.55
CA GLY A 361 -5.45 16.17 -8.49
C GLY A 361 -5.81 15.70 -7.08
N GLY A 362 -4.87 15.64 -6.14
CA GLY A 362 -5.06 15.15 -4.78
C GLY A 362 -6.16 15.88 -4.00
N PRO A 363 -6.19 17.22 -3.97
CA PRO A 363 -7.28 17.96 -3.32
C PRO A 363 -8.65 17.69 -3.94
N LEU A 364 -8.72 17.51 -5.27
CA LEU A 364 -9.95 17.15 -5.99
C LEU A 364 -10.42 15.75 -5.60
N ALA A 365 -9.49 14.79 -5.50
CA ALA A 365 -9.76 13.43 -5.03
C ALA A 365 -10.33 13.43 -3.61
N ILE A 366 -9.70 14.17 -2.68
CA ILE A 366 -10.16 14.28 -1.29
C ILE A 366 -11.56 14.91 -1.19
N ALA A 367 -11.83 15.95 -1.98
CA ALA A 367 -13.15 16.58 -2.03
C ALA A 367 -14.22 15.62 -2.58
N TRP A 368 -13.88 14.86 -3.62
CA TRP A 368 -14.76 13.84 -4.19
C TRP A 368 -15.06 12.71 -3.19
N LEU A 369 -14.04 12.21 -2.47
CA LEU A 369 -14.21 11.19 -1.43
C LEU A 369 -15.08 11.72 -0.27
N ALA A 370 -14.92 12.98 0.12
CA ALA A 370 -15.75 13.60 1.14
C ALA A 370 -17.23 13.61 0.75
N SER A 371 -17.53 13.86 -0.52
CA SER A 371 -18.89 13.78 -1.05
C SER A 371 -19.47 12.36 -0.95
N ARG A 372 -18.64 11.30 -1.12
CA ARG A 372 -19.04 9.90 -0.93
C ARG A 372 -19.34 9.57 0.53
N VAL A 373 -18.51 10.06 1.45
CA VAL A 373 -18.73 9.90 2.90
C VAL A 373 -20.03 10.57 3.34
N LEU A 374 -20.36 11.73 2.76
CA LEU A 374 -21.62 12.45 2.99
C LEU A 374 -22.85 11.79 2.34
N GLY A 375 -22.67 10.70 1.59
CA GLY A 375 -23.77 9.99 0.93
C GLY A 375 -24.29 10.68 -0.33
N LEU A 376 -23.55 11.64 -0.91
CA LEU A 376 -23.96 12.29 -2.15
C LEU A 376 -23.78 11.34 -3.35
N PRO A 377 -24.73 11.31 -4.31
CA PRO A 377 -24.64 10.47 -5.50
C PRO A 377 -23.34 10.69 -6.30
N ALA A 378 -22.75 9.60 -6.80
CA ALA A 378 -21.57 9.68 -7.64
C ALA A 378 -21.94 9.99 -9.08
N ILE A 379 -21.37 11.08 -9.60
CA ILE A 379 -21.41 11.44 -11.02
C ILE A 379 -20.41 10.53 -11.75
N SER A 380 -20.79 10.02 -12.92
CA SER A 380 -19.94 9.23 -13.81
C SER A 380 -19.83 9.91 -15.16
N ASN A 381 -18.68 9.72 -15.84
CA ASN A 381 -18.53 9.99 -17.27
C ASN A 381 -18.07 8.73 -18.03
N CYS A 382 -18.42 7.57 -17.49
CA CYS A 382 -18.86 6.45 -18.32
C CYS A 382 -20.27 6.76 -18.84
#